data_AF-A0A5K1DK22-F1
#
_entry.id   AF-A0A5K1DK22-F1
#
_cell.length_a   1.000
_cell.length_b   1.000
_cell.length_c   1.000
_cell.angle_alpha   90.00
_cell.angle_beta   90.00
_cell.angle_gamma   90.00
#
_symmetry.space_group_name_H-M   'P 1'
#
loop_
_entity.id
_entity.type
_entity.pdbx_description
1 polymer ?
#
loop_
_entity_poly.entity_id
_entity_poly.type
_entity_poly.pdbx_seq_one_letter_code
_entity_poly.pdbx_strand_id
1 'polypeptide(L)'
;GIYVRSRFTVNPDRVYRMAMRRLNTSAGILEVMGAPLSGTDVRAYVMSGGGLRVKNLKPRLSSKRCFLIFPIRGSERKGLVSVEVKKKKGQ
;
A
#
# COMPACT_ATOMS: atom_id res chain seq x y z
N GLY A 1 -19.86 10.53 -14.12
CA GLY A 1 -19.76 10.41 -12.64
C GLY A 1 -18.70 9.44 -12.15
N ILE A 2 -18.67 8.19 -12.64
CA ILE A 2 -17.90 7.08 -12.02
C ILE A 2 -16.43 7.00 -12.49
N TYR A 3 -16.15 7.35 -13.75
CA TYR A 3 -14.80 7.25 -14.35
C TYR A 3 -13.76 8.24 -13.78
N VAL A 4 -14.21 9.38 -13.25
CA VAL A 4 -13.31 10.38 -12.65
C VAL A 4 -12.93 10.00 -11.22
N ARG A 5 -13.60 9.03 -10.57
CA ARG A 5 -13.12 8.51 -9.27
C ARG A 5 -12.04 7.43 -9.46
N SER A 6 -12.21 6.53 -10.43
CA SER A 6 -11.28 5.41 -10.66
C SER A 6 -9.86 5.85 -11.05
N ARG A 7 -9.72 6.94 -11.84
CA ARG A 7 -8.40 7.52 -12.17
C ARG A 7 -7.67 8.09 -10.95
N PHE A 8 -8.37 8.37 -9.86
CA PHE A 8 -7.81 9.05 -8.70
C PHE A 8 -7.75 8.18 -7.46
N THR A 9 -8.35 6.99 -7.43
CA THR A 9 -8.29 6.07 -6.27
C THR A 9 -7.12 5.09 -6.40
N VAL A 10 -6.44 4.82 -5.29
CA VAL A 10 -5.52 3.68 -5.14
C VAL A 10 -6.32 2.54 -4.55
N ASN A 11 -6.21 1.34 -5.11
CA ASN A 11 -6.92 0.16 -4.59
C ASN A 11 -6.05 -0.52 -3.51
N PRO A 12 -6.49 -0.56 -2.24
CA PRO A 12 -5.71 -1.13 -1.14
C PRO A 12 -5.49 -2.65 -1.28
N ASP A 13 -6.43 -3.41 -1.85
CA ASP A 13 -6.27 -4.85 -2.08
C ASP A 13 -5.19 -5.16 -3.11
N ARG A 14 -5.06 -4.32 -4.14
CA ARG A 14 -3.98 -4.43 -5.11
C ARG A 14 -2.63 -4.16 -4.45
N VAL A 15 -2.57 -3.14 -3.59
CA VAL A 15 -1.37 -2.83 -2.79
C VAL A 15 -1.01 -3.99 -1.87
N TYR A 16 -1.99 -4.55 -1.17
CA TYR A 16 -1.81 -5.72 -0.30
C TYR A 16 -1.24 -6.92 -1.07
N ARG A 17 -1.83 -7.26 -2.22
CA ARG A 17 -1.34 -8.36 -3.07
C ARG A 17 0.09 -8.13 -3.55
N MET A 18 0.42 -6.90 -3.96
CA MET A 18 1.79 -6.56 -4.35
C MET A 18 2.77 -6.67 -3.17
N ALA A 19 2.36 -6.20 -1.98
CA ALA A 19 3.16 -6.30 -0.78
C ALA A 19 3.40 -7.78 -0.39
N MET A 20 2.35 -8.59 -0.28
CA MET A 20 2.45 -10.02 0.03
C MET A 20 3.29 -10.79 -0.98
N ARG A 21 3.18 -10.49 -2.28
CA ARG A 21 4.02 -11.12 -3.30
C ARG A 21 5.49 -10.77 -3.08
N ARG A 22 5.81 -9.50 -2.82
CA ARG A 22 7.20 -9.07 -2.57
C ARG A 22 7.77 -9.69 -1.29
N LEU A 23 6.97 -9.76 -0.23
CA LEU A 23 7.37 -10.37 1.04
C LEU A 23 7.66 -11.87 0.87
N ASN A 24 6.77 -12.60 0.18
CA ASN A 24 6.96 -14.04 -0.10
C ASN A 24 8.03 -14.36 -1.16
N THR A 25 8.59 -13.34 -1.84
CA THR A 25 9.70 -13.52 -2.79
C THR A 25 11.05 -13.16 -2.16
N SER A 26 11.05 -12.45 -1.04
CA SER A 26 12.28 -11.98 -0.40
C SER A 26 12.86 -13.05 0.52
N ALA A 27 13.96 -13.68 0.09
CA ALA A 27 14.64 -14.74 0.85
C ALA A 27 14.98 -14.31 2.29
N GLY A 28 15.55 -13.11 2.47
CA GLY A 28 15.93 -12.61 3.80
C GLY A 28 14.74 -12.41 4.75
N ILE A 29 13.55 -12.09 4.24
CA ILE A 29 12.35 -11.99 5.09
C ILE A 29 11.83 -13.39 5.44
N LEU A 30 11.86 -14.32 4.49
CA LEU A 30 11.46 -15.71 4.71
C LEU A 30 12.35 -16.44 5.70
N GLU A 31 13.66 -16.18 5.68
CA GLU A 31 14.62 -16.76 6.64
C GLU A 31 14.36 -16.27 8.07
N VAL A 32 14.07 -14.98 8.26
CA VAL A 32 13.87 -14.40 9.60
C VAL A 32 12.50 -14.75 10.20
N MET A 33 11.48 -14.86 9.36
CA MET A 33 10.10 -15.06 9.79
C MET A 33 9.63 -16.51 9.73
N GLY A 34 10.30 -17.32 8.91
CA GLY A 34 9.88 -18.66 8.53
C GLY A 34 8.83 -18.65 7.42
N ALA A 35 9.07 -19.45 6.37
CA ALA A 35 8.17 -19.60 5.23
C ALA A 35 7.04 -20.63 5.52
N PRO A 36 5.84 -20.48 4.93
CA PRO A 36 5.36 -19.34 4.14
C PRO A 36 4.82 -18.20 5.01
N LEU A 37 4.91 -16.96 4.52
CA LEU A 37 4.27 -15.83 5.18
C LEU A 37 2.78 -15.80 4.85
N SER A 38 1.97 -15.98 5.89
CA SER A 38 0.52 -15.87 5.84
C SER A 38 0.09 -14.50 6.33
N GLY A 39 -0.67 -13.77 5.49
CA GLY A 39 -1.30 -12.53 5.88
C GLY A 39 -2.63 -12.78 6.60
N THR A 40 -3.07 -11.80 7.39
CA THR A 40 -4.37 -11.86 8.08
C THR A 40 -5.43 -11.05 7.32
N ASP A 41 -6.70 -11.37 7.52
CA ASP A 41 -7.82 -10.60 6.93
C ASP A 41 -7.98 -9.21 7.55
N VAL A 42 -7.43 -8.99 8.74
CA VAL A 42 -7.42 -7.67 9.39
C VAL A 42 -6.42 -6.75 8.69
N ARG A 43 -6.91 -5.66 8.10
CA ARG A 43 -6.10 -4.66 7.40
C ARG A 43 -6.61 -3.26 7.72
N ALA A 44 -5.72 -2.36 8.06
CA ALA A 44 -6.03 -0.94 8.23
C ALA A 44 -5.43 -0.17 7.04
N TYR A 45 -6.22 0.67 6.39
CA TYR A 45 -5.72 1.55 5.34
C TYR A 45 -6.19 2.98 5.51
N VAL A 46 -5.34 3.92 5.15
CA VAL A 46 -5.64 5.35 5.13
C VAL A 46 -5.26 5.93 3.77
N MET A 47 -6.19 6.64 3.17
CA MET A 47 -5.99 7.37 1.92
C MET A 47 -5.69 8.83 2.22
N SER A 48 -4.63 9.37 1.62
CA SER A 48 -4.23 10.78 1.80
C SER A 48 -3.89 11.44 0.46
N GLY A 49 -4.05 12.77 0.37
CA GLY A 49 -3.75 13.54 -0.84
C GLY A 49 -4.82 13.45 -1.94
N GLY A 50 -4.50 13.92 -3.15
CA GLY A 50 -5.46 14.01 -4.26
C GLY A 50 -6.24 15.32 -4.36
N GLY A 51 -6.00 16.25 -3.44
CA GLY A 51 -6.58 17.60 -3.49
C GLY A 51 -5.83 18.55 -4.44
N LEU A 52 -6.53 19.61 -4.85
CA LEU A 52 -5.94 20.77 -5.50
C LEU A 52 -5.11 21.51 -4.44
N ARG A 53 -3.82 21.73 -4.69
CA ARG A 53 -2.94 22.48 -3.79
C ARG A 53 -2.39 23.67 -4.57
N VAL A 54 -2.58 24.87 -4.06
CA VAL A 54 -1.98 26.07 -4.65
C VAL A 54 -0.56 26.20 -4.07
N LYS A 55 0.45 26.18 -4.93
CA LYS A 55 1.83 26.51 -4.54
C LYS A 55 2.30 27.64 -5.46
N ASN A 56 2.63 28.80 -4.89
CA ASN A 56 3.04 30.00 -5.62
C ASN A 56 2.00 30.44 -6.68
N LEU A 57 0.72 30.56 -6.30
CA LEU A 57 -0.41 30.88 -7.19
C LEU A 57 -0.61 29.94 -8.40
N LYS A 58 0.13 28.83 -8.51
CA LYS A 58 -0.08 27.82 -9.54
C LYS A 58 -0.87 26.64 -8.95
N PRO A 59 -2.02 26.26 -9.54
CA PRO A 59 -2.75 25.09 -9.10
C PRO A 59 -1.93 23.83 -9.42
N ARG A 60 -1.57 23.06 -8.39
CA ARG A 60 -0.90 21.77 -8.52
C ARG A 60 -1.78 20.67 -7.95
N LEU A 61 -1.91 19.58 -8.70
CA LEU A 61 -2.60 18.40 -8.22
C LEU A 61 -1.68 17.60 -7.30
N SER A 62 -2.09 17.38 -6.05
CA SER A 62 -1.35 16.51 -5.14
C SER A 62 -1.57 15.05 -5.50
N SER A 63 -0.50 14.26 -5.60
CA SER A 63 -0.61 12.81 -5.81
C SER A 63 -1.33 12.13 -4.63
N LYS A 64 -2.24 11.20 -4.90
CA LYS A 64 -2.82 10.34 -3.86
C LYS A 64 -1.78 9.38 -3.30
N ARG A 65 -1.87 9.15 -1.99
CA ARG A 65 -1.08 8.20 -1.22
C ARG A 65 -2.02 7.22 -0.52
N CYS A 66 -1.59 5.98 -0.41
CA CYS A 66 -2.25 4.94 0.36
C CYS A 66 -1.25 4.43 1.39
N PHE A 67 -1.63 4.49 2.65
CA PHE A 67 -0.91 3.87 3.75
C PHE A 67 -1.69 2.60 4.10
N LEU A 68 -1.03 1.45 4.05
CA LEU A 68 -1.63 0.16 4.36
C LEU A 68 -0.82 -0.49 5.48
N ILE A 69 -1.49 -0.87 6.55
CA ILE A 69 -0.91 -1.58 7.69
C ILE A 69 -1.66 -2.89 7.88
N PHE A 70 -0.92 -3.99 7.98
CA PHE A 70 -1.50 -5.31 8.24
C PHE A 70 -0.51 -6.22 8.98
N PRO A 71 -1.01 -7.12 9.85
CA PRO A 71 -0.19 -8.12 10.48
C PRO A 71 0.13 -9.28 9.53
N ILE A 72 1.34 -9.81 9.66
CA ILE A 72 1.80 -11.02 8.97
C ILE A 72 2.26 -12.05 9.99
N ARG A 73 2.10 -13.32 9.63
CA ARG A 73 2.52 -14.46 10.44
C ARG A 73 3.40 -15.38 9.58
N GLY A 74 4.62 -15.60 10.04
CA GLY A 74 5.45 -16.71 9.58
C GLY A 74 5.33 -17.90 10.53
N SER A 75 6.01 -18.99 10.20
CA SER A 75 6.04 -20.18 11.06
C SER A 75 6.73 -19.91 12.40
N GLU A 76 7.73 -19.02 12.40
CA GLU A 76 8.56 -18.76 13.58
C GLU A 76 8.19 -17.45 14.30
N ARG A 77 7.74 -16.43 13.55
CA ARG A 77 7.52 -15.08 14.10
C ARG A 77 6.25 -14.41 13.57
N LYS A 78 5.75 -13.45 14.35
CA LYS A 78 4.68 -12.53 13.95
C LYS A 78 5.30 -11.16 13.67
N GLY A 79 4.77 -10.45 12.67
CA GLY A 79 5.25 -9.15 12.27
C GLY A 79 4.11 -8.20 11.88
N LEU A 80 4.42 -6.92 11.79
CA LEU A 80 3.53 -5.89 11.29
C LEU A 80 4.17 -5.25 10.06
N VAL A 81 3.42 -5.14 8.97
CA VAL A 81 3.88 -4.51 7.73
C VAL A 81 3.22 -3.15 7.61
N SER A 82 4.02 -2.12 7.34
CA SER A 82 3.56 -0.79 6.97
C SER A 82 4.03 -0.47 5.55
N VAL A 83 3.08 -0.15 4.67
CA VAL A 83 3.34 0.13 3.25
C VAL A 83 2.83 1.52 2.92
N GLU A 84 3.73 2.39 2.45
CA GLU A 84 3.35 3.66 1.80
C GLU A 84 3.42 3.49 0.28
N VAL A 85 2.30 3.80 -0.38
CA VAL A 85 2.22 3.82 -1.85
C VAL A 85 1.81 5.20 -2.31
N LYS A 86 2.53 5.74 -3.31
CA LYS A 86 2.22 7.02 -3.94
C LYS A 86 1.92 6.79 -5.41
N LYS A 87 0.76 7.29 -5.87
CA LYS A 87 0.40 7.25 -7.30
C LYS A 87 1.25 8.25 -8.09
N LYS A 88 1.97 7.79 -9.11
CA LYS A 88 2.77 8.61 -10.02
C LYS A 88 2.29 8.41 -11.46
N LYS A 89 1.83 9.49 -12.11
CA LYS A 89 1.45 9.49 -13.54
C LYS A 89 0.47 8.37 -13.97
N GLY A 90 -0.43 7.95 -13.07
CA GLY A 90 -1.41 6.89 -13.37
C GLY A 90 -1.00 5.47 -12.96
N GLN A 91 0.24 5.27 -12.51
CA GLN A 91 0.75 4.01 -11.94
C GLN A 91 0.93 4.12 -10.43
#